data_AF-A0A1C5A4Q6-F1
#
_entry.id   AF-A0A1C5A4Q6-F1
#
_cell.length_a   1.000
_cell.length_b   1.000
_cell.length_c   1.000
_cell.angle_alpha   90.00
_cell.angle_beta   90.00
_cell.angle_gamma   90.00
#
_symmetry.space_group_name_H-M   'P 1'
#
loop_
_entity.id
_entity.type
_entity.pdbx_description
1 polymer ?
#
loop_
_entity_poly.entity_id
_entity_poly.type
_entity_poly.pdbx_seq_one_letter_code
_entity_poly.pdbx_strand_id
1 'polypeptide(L)'
;MRPARDRSPAQALADARDLPDGPARAAALERVARQADARSDLRCGVEARLALVEAYLHLGERWRLADPVRRCRDALDRAPHLLDAHPTEAETLRRYQGYAVEAVFGTPRAGLEQARSLLADLANRGDPDGELVAQLRCRLADHLGDEPTARHEYARWRAAVPDPAAGCPACALVRQAELLAGWGDTRGALETLAPVLDGDVDCTDQPERALAVAQLPWLRLGEPERAARAHVRAYRRHRREPTGLPYLASHLRFCALGGHLDRGLDILAEQLPRLAGCPDDLAAMEFAAAGALLCGLAVAAGRGDRRFHRPGPGGRRGAEADVAALGAELLARAHRLAGSFDARNGTGHQSGRVASWLAEGPLAAPVPLPPDDDDPAATDDPEDDGGPVPLRVPVIAAALAGRGDGYTVEGDTVTGRWGGAVIRFRPAGEGGDILHARVVADRRLPTGRLAEAYAFCNAWNHDRLMPKAYVHQRDGELVLAGDVTVDLAHGVAPAQLTVLVTATVNTGVAYAEAVAALP
;
A
#
# COMPACT_ATOMS: atom_id res chain seq x y z
N MET A 1 -5.32 -38.40 8.86
CA MET A 1 -4.59 -37.21 9.34
C MET A 1 -3.28 -37.68 9.97
N ARG A 2 -2.14 -37.57 9.25
CA ARG A 2 -0.82 -37.96 9.81
C ARG A 2 -0.42 -36.99 10.94
N PRO A 3 0.24 -37.46 12.01
CA PRO A 3 0.67 -36.60 13.11
C PRO A 3 1.62 -35.52 12.60
N ALA A 4 1.54 -34.32 13.19
CA ALA A 4 2.30 -33.13 12.78
C ALA A 4 3.84 -33.27 12.83
N ARG A 5 4.36 -34.40 13.34
CA ARG A 5 5.81 -34.68 13.43
C ARG A 5 6.42 -35.29 12.14
N ASP A 6 5.59 -35.84 11.23
CA ASP A 6 6.07 -36.56 10.04
C ASP A 6 5.85 -35.84 8.70
N ARG A 7 5.44 -34.57 8.71
CA ARG A 7 5.33 -33.78 7.46
C ARG A 7 6.71 -33.34 7.00
N SER A 8 6.97 -33.39 5.69
CA SER A 8 8.17 -32.78 5.12
C SER A 8 8.10 -31.25 5.29
N PRO A 9 9.24 -30.54 5.43
CA PRO A 9 9.26 -29.08 5.49
C PRO A 9 8.50 -28.41 4.33
N ALA A 10 8.61 -28.96 3.12
CA ALA A 10 7.89 -28.49 1.94
C ALA A 10 6.35 -28.60 2.07
N GLN A 11 5.84 -29.70 2.62
CA GLN A 11 4.40 -29.85 2.87
C GLN A 11 3.91 -28.88 3.94
N ALA A 12 4.67 -28.74 5.02
CA ALA A 12 4.33 -27.79 6.07
C ALA A 12 4.38 -26.33 5.59
N LEU A 13 5.28 -26.01 4.66
CA LEU A 13 5.34 -24.71 4.00
C LEU A 13 4.11 -24.43 3.13
N ALA A 14 3.70 -25.40 2.30
CA ALA A 14 2.49 -25.28 1.50
C ALA A 14 1.26 -25.05 2.39
N ASP A 15 1.07 -25.89 3.42
CA ASP A 15 -0.02 -25.74 4.38
C ASP A 15 -0.01 -24.36 5.08
N ALA A 16 1.18 -23.84 5.39
CA ALA A 16 1.32 -22.53 6.04
C ALA A 16 1.03 -21.36 5.07
N ARG A 17 1.34 -21.51 3.77
CA ARG A 17 1.04 -20.50 2.75
C ARG A 17 -0.47 -20.38 2.50
N ASP A 18 -1.21 -21.48 2.63
CA ASP A 18 -2.67 -21.52 2.44
C ASP A 18 -3.47 -20.93 3.62
N LEU A 19 -2.82 -20.61 4.74
CA LEU A 19 -3.49 -19.94 5.86
C LEU A 19 -3.83 -18.48 5.51
N PRO A 20 -4.99 -17.96 5.96
CA PRO A 20 -5.30 -16.54 5.84
C PRO A 20 -4.24 -15.66 6.50
N ASP A 21 -4.06 -14.45 5.96
CA ASP A 21 -3.18 -13.45 6.55
C ASP A 21 -3.55 -13.18 8.00
N GLY A 22 -2.55 -13.28 8.88
CA GLY A 22 -2.74 -13.09 10.31
C GLY A 22 -1.65 -13.72 11.17
N PRO A 23 -1.74 -13.56 12.50
CA PRO A 23 -0.72 -14.05 13.44
C PRO A 23 -0.51 -15.58 13.37
N ALA A 24 -1.56 -16.33 13.02
CA ALA A 24 -1.49 -17.78 12.86
C ALA A 24 -0.59 -18.21 11.68
N ARG A 25 -0.69 -17.51 10.54
CA ARG A 25 0.15 -17.71 9.35
C ARG A 25 1.61 -17.44 9.68
N ALA A 26 1.91 -16.29 10.32
CA ALA A 26 3.26 -15.95 10.75
C ALA A 26 3.86 -17.00 11.69
N ALA A 27 3.13 -17.40 12.74
CA ALA A 27 3.59 -18.42 13.68
C ALA A 27 3.80 -19.80 13.02
N ALA A 28 3.01 -20.14 11.99
CA ALA A 28 3.21 -21.36 11.22
C ALA A 28 4.50 -21.30 10.39
N LEU A 29 4.73 -20.19 9.67
CA LEU A 29 5.93 -19.98 8.87
C LEU A 29 7.21 -19.96 9.73
N GLU A 30 7.17 -19.38 10.94
CA GLU A 30 8.28 -19.47 11.91
C GLU A 30 8.59 -20.92 12.32
N ARG A 31 7.56 -21.76 12.52
CA ARG A 31 7.76 -23.19 12.81
C ARG A 31 8.40 -23.91 11.64
N VAL A 32 7.94 -23.63 10.41
CA VAL A 32 8.50 -24.22 9.19
C VAL A 32 9.97 -23.82 9.02
N ALA A 33 10.31 -22.54 9.18
CA ALA A 33 11.70 -22.07 9.09
C ALA A 33 12.62 -22.78 10.10
N ARG A 34 12.18 -22.95 11.35
CA ARG A 34 12.93 -23.70 12.37
C ARG A 34 13.07 -25.19 12.04
N GLN A 35 12.04 -25.79 11.45
CA GLN A 35 12.07 -27.19 11.02
C GLN A 35 12.98 -27.42 9.81
N ALA A 36 13.07 -26.45 8.90
CA ALA A 36 13.99 -26.46 7.77
C ALA A 36 15.45 -26.34 8.27
N ASP A 37 15.72 -25.41 9.19
CA ASP A 37 17.05 -25.27 9.82
C ASP A 37 17.49 -26.56 10.52
N ALA A 38 16.60 -27.21 11.29
CA ALA A 38 16.91 -28.45 12.00
C ALA A 38 17.22 -29.64 11.07
N ARG A 39 16.79 -29.57 9.80
CA ARG A 39 17.02 -30.59 8.77
C ARG A 39 18.08 -30.17 7.75
N SER A 40 18.71 -29.01 7.93
CA SER A 40 19.64 -28.40 6.97
C SER A 40 19.04 -28.22 5.57
N ASP A 41 17.72 -28.03 5.47
CA ASP A 41 17.02 -27.77 4.21
C ASP A 41 17.07 -26.27 3.90
N LEU A 42 18.14 -25.84 3.23
CA LEU A 42 18.39 -24.42 2.95
C LEU A 42 17.32 -23.81 2.04
N ARG A 43 16.85 -24.54 1.02
CA ARG A 43 15.86 -24.03 0.08
C ARG A 43 14.53 -23.77 0.77
N CYS A 44 14.00 -24.77 1.48
CA CYS A 44 12.75 -24.59 2.23
C CYS A 44 12.90 -23.50 3.30
N GLY A 45 14.10 -23.38 3.91
CA GLY A 45 14.41 -22.33 4.87
C GLY A 45 14.37 -20.92 4.28
N VAL A 46 14.84 -20.72 3.04
CA VAL A 46 14.74 -19.44 2.33
C VAL A 46 13.29 -19.13 1.98
N GLU A 47 12.58 -20.08 1.38
CA GLU A 47 11.19 -19.91 0.97
C GLU A 47 10.25 -19.56 2.14
N ALA A 48 10.40 -20.28 3.26
CA ALA A 48 9.61 -20.04 4.46
C ALA A 48 9.85 -18.63 5.02
N ARG A 49 11.08 -18.10 4.90
CA ARG A 49 11.44 -16.78 5.39
C ARG A 49 11.00 -15.64 4.47
N LEU A 50 11.03 -15.84 3.15
CA LEU A 50 10.43 -14.88 2.21
C LEU A 50 8.94 -14.75 2.48
N ALA A 51 8.21 -15.86 2.62
CA ALA A 51 6.80 -15.85 3.00
C ALA A 51 6.56 -15.25 4.41
N LEU A 52 7.47 -15.48 5.36
CA LEU A 52 7.38 -14.90 6.70
C LEU A 52 7.54 -13.38 6.68
N VAL A 53 8.42 -12.85 5.83
CA VAL A 53 8.58 -11.40 5.63
C VAL A 53 7.26 -10.78 5.14
N GLU A 54 6.60 -11.38 4.16
CA GLU A 54 5.28 -10.94 3.68
C GLU A 54 4.25 -10.94 4.82
N ALA A 55 4.18 -12.03 5.59
CA ALA A 55 3.26 -12.12 6.72
C ALA A 55 3.49 -11.01 7.76
N TYR A 56 4.74 -10.67 8.06
CA TYR A 56 5.06 -9.55 8.95
C TYR A 56 4.71 -8.19 8.34
N LEU A 57 4.86 -8.00 7.02
CA LEU A 57 4.44 -6.78 6.34
C LEU A 57 2.92 -6.57 6.46
N HIS A 58 2.13 -7.63 6.25
CA HIS A 58 0.67 -7.58 6.42
C HIS A 58 0.24 -7.27 7.87
N LEU A 59 0.99 -7.76 8.85
CA LEU A 59 0.75 -7.48 10.27
C LEU A 59 1.25 -6.10 10.73
N GLY A 60 1.96 -5.35 9.86
CA GLY A 60 2.61 -4.09 10.25
C GLY A 60 3.84 -4.28 11.15
N GLU A 61 4.36 -5.50 11.27
CA GLU A 61 5.47 -5.86 12.17
C GLU A 61 6.84 -5.73 11.47
N ARG A 62 7.09 -4.60 10.81
CA ARG A 62 8.34 -4.35 10.05
C ARG A 62 9.61 -4.54 10.88
N TRP A 63 9.56 -4.32 12.18
CA TRP A 63 10.69 -4.53 13.10
C TRP A 63 11.18 -5.98 13.17
N ARG A 64 10.38 -6.96 12.71
CA ARG A 64 10.72 -8.39 12.71
C ARG A 64 11.38 -8.86 11.41
N LEU A 65 11.51 -8.01 10.39
CA LEU A 65 12.02 -8.42 9.08
C LEU A 65 13.52 -8.74 9.07
N ALA A 66 14.27 -8.18 10.01
CA ALA A 66 15.73 -8.19 9.92
C ALA A 66 16.37 -9.57 10.15
N ASP A 67 15.82 -10.41 11.03
CA ASP A 67 16.29 -11.81 11.21
C ASP A 67 16.01 -12.70 9.99
N PRO A 68 14.76 -12.81 9.46
CA PRO A 68 14.51 -13.66 8.30
C PRO A 68 15.30 -13.24 7.07
N VAL A 69 15.45 -11.92 6.83
CA VAL A 69 16.29 -11.40 5.74
C VAL A 69 17.75 -11.83 5.91
N ARG A 70 18.32 -11.64 7.11
CA ARG A 70 19.72 -12.03 7.39
C ARG A 70 19.93 -13.53 7.16
N ARG A 71 19.02 -14.37 7.65
CA ARG A 71 19.12 -15.82 7.47
C ARG A 71 18.97 -16.26 6.01
N CYS A 72 18.17 -15.57 5.20
CA CYS A 72 18.14 -15.79 3.76
C CYS A 72 19.51 -15.45 3.14
N ARG A 73 20.12 -14.33 3.51
CA ARG A 73 21.47 -13.95 3.02
C ARG A 73 22.53 -14.98 3.41
N ASP A 74 22.56 -15.40 4.68
CA ASP A 74 23.50 -16.42 5.16
C ASP A 74 23.31 -17.77 4.45
N ALA A 75 22.09 -18.11 4.02
CA ALA A 75 21.84 -19.31 3.23
C ALA A 75 22.39 -19.18 1.80
N LEU A 76 22.22 -18.01 1.16
CA LEU A 76 22.71 -17.74 -0.18
C LEU A 76 24.23 -17.60 -0.24
N ASP A 77 24.87 -17.11 0.82
CA ASP A 77 26.34 -17.11 0.93
C ASP A 77 26.92 -18.51 0.94
N ARG A 78 26.24 -19.45 1.59
CA ARG A 78 26.65 -20.86 1.63
C ARG A 78 26.31 -21.60 0.35
N ALA A 79 25.21 -21.24 -0.29
CA ALA A 79 24.70 -21.90 -1.49
C ALA A 79 24.08 -20.88 -2.47
N PRO A 80 24.91 -20.19 -3.29
CA PRO A 80 24.42 -19.16 -4.20
C PRO A 80 23.41 -19.67 -5.24
N HIS A 81 23.56 -20.94 -5.64
CA HIS A 81 22.74 -21.60 -6.65
C HIS A 81 21.27 -21.83 -6.25
N LEU A 82 20.90 -21.57 -4.97
CA LEU A 82 19.53 -21.79 -4.48
C LEU A 82 18.48 -20.95 -5.22
N LEU A 83 18.89 -19.84 -5.86
CA LEU A 83 18.00 -18.94 -6.60
C LEU A 83 18.23 -18.95 -8.12
N ASP A 84 19.10 -19.83 -8.65
CA ASP A 84 19.38 -19.87 -10.09
C ASP A 84 18.11 -20.12 -10.92
N ALA A 85 17.20 -20.95 -10.39
CA ALA A 85 15.89 -21.22 -10.98
C ALA A 85 14.81 -20.16 -10.66
N HIS A 86 15.13 -19.17 -9.81
CA HIS A 86 14.18 -18.19 -9.26
C HIS A 86 14.78 -16.77 -9.20
N PRO A 87 15.15 -16.17 -10.35
CA PRO A 87 15.84 -14.88 -10.38
C PRO A 87 15.05 -13.73 -9.74
N THR A 88 13.72 -13.79 -9.77
CA THR A 88 12.82 -12.79 -9.14
C THR A 88 12.90 -12.81 -7.60
N GLU A 89 13.24 -13.94 -6.98
CA GLU A 89 13.41 -14.03 -5.53
C GLU A 89 14.65 -13.26 -5.04
N ALA A 90 15.69 -13.15 -5.87
CA ALA A 90 16.89 -12.39 -5.53
C ALA A 90 16.62 -10.88 -5.47
N GLU A 91 15.83 -10.37 -6.41
CA GLU A 91 15.34 -8.98 -6.40
C GLU A 91 14.40 -8.74 -5.22
N THR A 92 13.47 -9.66 -4.99
CA THR A 92 12.52 -9.61 -3.86
C THR A 92 13.27 -9.55 -2.52
N LEU A 93 14.32 -10.35 -2.34
CA LEU A 93 15.14 -10.32 -1.14
C LEU A 93 15.91 -9.00 -0.99
N ARG A 94 16.39 -8.38 -2.09
CA ARG A 94 16.96 -7.02 -2.04
C ARG A 94 15.94 -5.99 -1.57
N ARG A 95 14.72 -6.04 -2.10
CA ARG A 95 13.62 -5.16 -1.67
C ARG A 95 13.28 -5.37 -0.19
N TYR A 96 13.16 -6.61 0.26
CA TYR A 96 12.90 -6.94 1.68
C TYR A 96 14.02 -6.51 2.62
N GLN A 97 15.27 -6.57 2.16
CA GLN A 97 16.38 -6.00 2.90
C GLN A 97 16.25 -4.49 3.05
N GLY A 98 15.83 -3.79 1.99
CA GLY A 98 15.44 -2.37 2.08
C GLY A 98 14.37 -2.12 3.14
N TYR A 99 13.27 -2.88 3.12
CA TYR A 99 12.21 -2.76 4.14
C TYR A 99 12.69 -3.06 5.56
N ALA A 100 13.62 -4.02 5.73
CA ALA A 100 14.21 -4.32 7.02
C ALA A 100 15.10 -3.18 7.54
N VAL A 101 15.78 -2.44 6.66
CA VAL A 101 16.49 -1.20 7.04
C VAL A 101 15.48 -0.11 7.39
N GLU A 102 14.43 0.08 6.58
CA GLU A 102 13.39 1.09 6.83
C GLU A 102 12.60 0.89 8.12
N ALA A 103 12.54 -0.34 8.64
CA ALA A 103 11.91 -0.64 9.92
C ALA A 103 12.48 0.22 11.06
N VAL A 104 13.74 0.64 10.94
CA VAL A 104 14.41 1.53 11.89
C VAL A 104 13.79 2.93 11.93
N PHE A 105 13.09 3.37 10.90
CA PHE A 105 12.42 4.68 10.89
C PHE A 105 11.11 4.62 11.66
N GLY A 106 10.32 3.55 11.45
CA GLY A 106 8.97 3.45 12.03
C GLY A 106 8.92 3.09 13.51
N THR A 107 9.96 2.47 14.09
CA THR A 107 9.89 2.04 15.51
C THR A 107 11.26 1.97 16.21
N PRO A 108 11.35 2.37 17.50
CA PRO A 108 12.56 2.19 18.30
C PRO A 108 12.83 0.72 18.65
N ARG A 109 11.90 -0.20 18.39
CA ARG A 109 12.11 -1.65 18.57
C ARG A 109 13.13 -2.22 17.59
N ALA A 110 13.27 -1.61 16.42
CA ALA A 110 14.24 -2.02 15.42
C ALA A 110 15.64 -1.51 15.78
N GLY A 111 16.62 -2.41 15.79
CA GLY A 111 18.00 -2.08 16.18
C GLY A 111 18.75 -1.29 15.12
N LEU A 112 19.35 -0.15 15.51
CA LEU A 112 20.12 0.71 14.59
C LEU A 112 21.32 0.00 13.98
N GLU A 113 22.11 -0.72 14.79
CA GLU A 113 23.28 -1.46 14.30
C GLU A 113 22.90 -2.59 13.33
N GLN A 114 21.74 -3.22 13.54
CA GLN A 114 21.21 -4.20 12.60
C GLN A 114 20.81 -3.56 11.27
N ALA A 115 20.17 -2.39 11.29
CA ALA A 115 19.84 -1.64 10.08
C ALA A 115 21.11 -1.20 9.33
N ARG A 116 22.13 -0.68 10.03
CA ARG A 116 23.43 -0.32 9.44
C ARG A 116 24.13 -1.52 8.81
N SER A 117 24.13 -2.66 9.50
CA SER A 117 24.69 -3.92 8.99
C SER A 117 23.98 -4.38 7.71
N LEU A 118 22.64 -4.34 7.68
CA LEU A 118 21.86 -4.70 6.49
C LEU A 118 22.07 -3.72 5.34
N LEU A 119 22.20 -2.42 5.61
CA LEU A 119 22.48 -1.42 4.57
C LEU A 119 23.90 -1.58 4.00
N ALA A 120 24.90 -1.85 4.86
CA ALA A 120 26.26 -2.12 4.41
C ALA A 120 26.33 -3.39 3.57
N ASP A 121 25.64 -4.46 3.97
CA ASP A 121 25.52 -5.70 3.20
C ASP A 121 24.88 -5.46 1.82
N LEU A 122 23.83 -4.63 1.76
CA LEU A 122 23.17 -4.25 0.51
C LEU A 122 24.14 -3.49 -0.42
N ALA A 123 24.90 -2.53 0.11
CA ALA A 123 25.88 -1.75 -0.64
C ALA A 123 27.07 -2.59 -1.12
N ASN A 124 27.53 -3.55 -0.33
CA ASN A 124 28.68 -4.39 -0.68
C ASN A 124 28.37 -5.41 -1.79
N ARG A 125 27.10 -5.84 -1.91
CA ARG A 125 26.66 -6.86 -2.87
C ARG A 125 25.99 -6.30 -4.11
N GLY A 126 25.47 -5.08 -4.01
CA GLY A 126 24.83 -4.36 -5.10
C GLY A 126 25.70 -3.21 -5.59
N ASP A 127 25.03 -2.20 -6.10
CA ASP A 127 25.66 -0.93 -6.47
C ASP A 127 25.69 0.01 -5.24
N PRO A 128 26.87 0.38 -4.71
CA PRO A 128 26.97 1.30 -3.59
C PRO A 128 26.55 2.74 -3.94
N ASP A 129 26.43 3.06 -5.23
CA ASP A 129 25.89 4.30 -5.81
C ASP A 129 24.43 4.13 -6.30
N GLY A 130 23.87 2.93 -6.19
CA GLY A 130 22.51 2.61 -6.63
C GLY A 130 21.43 3.34 -5.83
N GLU A 131 20.28 3.57 -6.46
CA GLU A 131 19.19 4.39 -5.92
C GLU A 131 18.76 3.94 -4.53
N LEU A 132 18.51 2.64 -4.33
CA LEU A 132 18.05 2.10 -3.05
C LEU A 132 19.07 2.36 -1.92
N VAL A 133 20.36 2.22 -2.20
CA VAL A 133 21.42 2.44 -1.19
C VAL A 133 21.52 3.91 -0.84
N ALA A 134 21.57 4.80 -1.84
CA ALA A 134 21.63 6.25 -1.63
C ALA A 134 20.39 6.76 -0.87
N GLN A 135 19.20 6.29 -1.25
CA GLN A 135 17.95 6.58 -0.55
C GLN A 135 18.00 6.18 0.93
N LEU A 136 18.42 4.94 1.23
CA LEU A 136 18.48 4.45 2.61
C LEU A 136 19.53 5.17 3.45
N ARG A 137 20.70 5.50 2.88
CA ARG A 137 21.72 6.31 3.56
C ARG A 137 21.23 7.71 3.86
N CYS A 138 20.58 8.35 2.89
CA CYS A 138 19.99 9.68 3.05
C CYS A 138 18.96 9.70 4.19
N ARG A 139 17.98 8.80 4.15
CA ARG A 139 16.92 8.73 5.18
C ARG A 139 17.46 8.32 6.55
N LEU A 140 18.50 7.47 6.60
CA LEU A 140 19.14 7.10 7.87
C LEU A 140 19.91 8.27 8.50
N ALA A 141 20.64 9.05 7.70
CA ALA A 141 21.32 10.23 8.17
C ALA A 141 20.31 11.29 8.67
N ASP A 142 19.22 11.52 7.93
CA ASP A 142 18.13 12.41 8.35
C ASP A 142 17.51 11.95 9.68
N HIS A 143 17.16 10.66 9.80
CA HIS A 143 16.59 10.08 11.02
C HIS A 143 17.47 10.24 12.26
N LEU A 144 18.79 10.31 12.07
CA LEU A 144 19.78 10.50 13.13
C LEU A 144 20.07 11.97 13.43
N GLY A 145 19.65 12.90 12.56
CA GLY A 145 19.93 14.32 12.65
C GLY A 145 21.25 14.77 12.03
N ASP A 146 21.87 13.93 11.19
CA ASP A 146 23.05 14.26 10.41
C ASP A 146 22.64 14.83 9.03
N GLU A 147 22.09 16.05 9.05
CA GLU A 147 21.64 16.76 7.84
C GLU A 147 22.74 16.91 6.77
N PRO A 148 24.01 17.23 7.10
CA PRO A 148 25.07 17.30 6.09
C PRO A 148 25.24 15.99 5.31
N THR A 149 25.31 14.84 6.00
CA THR A 149 25.39 13.53 5.34
C THR A 149 24.10 13.23 4.59
N ALA A 150 22.93 13.56 5.15
CA ALA A 150 21.64 13.33 4.50
C ALA A 150 21.51 14.08 3.17
N ARG A 151 21.92 15.35 3.11
CA ARG A 151 21.93 16.17 1.89
C ARG A 151 22.93 15.66 0.85
N HIS A 152 24.10 15.18 1.29
CA HIS A 152 25.07 14.57 0.39
C HIS A 152 24.49 13.33 -0.30
N GLU A 153 23.91 12.42 0.47
CA GLU A 153 23.29 11.20 -0.06
C GLU A 153 22.00 11.48 -0.84
N TYR A 154 21.29 12.56 -0.52
CA TYR A 154 20.14 13.04 -1.30
C TYR A 154 20.56 13.42 -2.73
N ALA A 155 21.68 14.13 -2.88
CA ALA A 155 22.21 14.48 -4.21
C ALA A 155 22.58 13.23 -5.01
N ARG A 156 23.17 12.22 -4.36
CA ARG A 156 23.45 10.91 -4.98
C ARG A 156 22.17 10.19 -5.38
N TRP A 157 21.17 10.16 -4.49
CA TRP A 157 19.87 9.55 -4.77
C TRP A 157 19.19 10.20 -5.99
N ARG A 158 19.18 11.53 -6.08
CA ARG A 158 18.61 12.24 -7.24
C ARG A 158 19.32 11.96 -8.57
N ALA A 159 20.60 11.64 -8.52
CA ALA A 159 21.42 11.33 -9.70
C ALA A 159 21.44 9.83 -10.05
N ALA A 160 20.93 8.97 -9.17
CA ALA A 160 20.97 7.53 -9.33
C ALA A 160 20.02 7.05 -10.42
N VAL A 161 20.39 5.95 -11.07
CA VAL A 161 19.53 5.26 -12.04
C VAL A 161 18.38 4.58 -11.29
N PRO A 162 17.12 4.68 -11.77
CA PRO A 162 15.98 4.04 -11.13
C PRO A 162 16.20 2.54 -10.86
N ASP A 163 15.95 2.12 -9.62
CA ASP A 163 16.10 0.74 -9.15
C ASP A 163 14.72 0.15 -8.78
N PRO A 164 14.26 -0.93 -9.44
CA PRO A 164 13.02 -1.62 -9.09
C PRO A 164 12.94 -2.10 -7.62
N ALA A 165 14.08 -2.29 -6.95
CA ALA A 165 14.14 -2.61 -5.53
C ALA A 165 13.95 -1.38 -4.62
N ALA A 166 14.16 -0.15 -5.11
CA ALA A 166 13.90 1.11 -4.40
C ALA A 166 12.40 1.45 -4.31
N GLY A 167 11.57 0.81 -5.13
CA GLY A 167 10.12 0.91 -5.11
C GLY A 167 9.56 1.87 -6.16
N CYS A 168 8.35 2.38 -5.94
CA CYS A 168 7.66 3.22 -6.91
C CYS A 168 8.40 4.58 -7.11
N PRO A 169 8.71 4.98 -8.36
CA PRO A 169 9.34 6.27 -8.67
C PRO A 169 8.51 7.49 -8.24
N ALA A 170 7.19 7.45 -8.41
CA ALA A 170 6.31 8.54 -7.97
C ALA A 170 6.36 8.72 -6.45
N CYS A 171 6.34 7.62 -5.69
CA CYS A 171 6.50 7.67 -4.24
C CYS A 171 7.92 8.09 -3.81
N ALA A 172 8.94 7.88 -4.65
CA ALA A 172 10.30 8.36 -4.38
C ALA A 172 10.36 9.89 -4.38
N LEU A 173 9.70 10.55 -5.35
CA LEU A 173 9.59 12.02 -5.39
C LEU A 173 8.92 12.58 -4.13
N VAL A 174 7.86 11.92 -3.62
CA VAL A 174 7.20 12.34 -2.38
C VAL A 174 8.14 12.24 -1.18
N ARG A 175 8.88 11.14 -1.03
CA ARG A 175 9.88 10.98 0.05
C ARG A 175 11.01 12.00 -0.05
N GLN A 176 11.42 12.35 -1.27
CA GLN A 176 12.42 13.39 -1.52
C GLN A 176 11.91 14.77 -1.08
N ALA A 177 10.66 15.09 -1.45
CA ALA A 177 10.03 16.35 -1.06
C ALA A 177 9.79 16.47 0.45
N GLU A 178 9.47 15.37 1.14
CA GLU A 178 9.35 15.32 2.61
C GLU A 178 10.65 15.78 3.29
N LEU A 179 11.80 15.27 2.82
CA LEU A 179 13.13 15.65 3.33
C LEU A 179 13.40 17.14 3.08
N LEU A 180 13.19 17.62 1.85
CA LEU A 180 13.39 19.04 1.53
C LEU A 180 12.50 19.97 2.37
N ALA A 181 11.22 19.63 2.53
CA ALA A 181 10.30 20.39 3.37
C ALA A 181 10.71 20.37 4.86
N GLY A 182 11.24 19.24 5.33
CA GLY A 182 11.81 19.06 6.67
C GLY A 182 13.05 19.93 6.91
N TRP A 183 13.93 20.03 5.92
CA TRP A 183 15.12 20.90 5.97
C TRP A 183 14.84 22.37 5.64
N GLY A 184 13.57 22.75 5.50
CA GLY A 184 13.13 24.12 5.23
C GLY A 184 13.21 24.58 3.77
N ASP A 185 13.65 23.72 2.83
CA ASP A 185 13.65 24.01 1.40
C ASP A 185 12.24 23.83 0.80
N THR A 186 11.40 24.81 1.10
CA THR A 186 9.99 24.84 0.73
C THR A 186 9.79 24.84 -0.79
N ARG A 187 10.62 25.58 -1.52
CA ARG A 187 10.50 25.68 -2.98
C ARG A 187 10.98 24.40 -3.66
N GLY A 188 12.14 23.88 -3.26
CA GLY A 188 12.66 22.63 -3.81
C GLY A 188 11.71 21.45 -3.57
N ALA A 189 11.00 21.42 -2.43
CA ALA A 189 9.99 20.40 -2.16
C ALA A 189 8.85 20.43 -3.21
N LEU A 190 8.29 21.60 -3.50
CA LEU A 190 7.23 21.74 -4.49
C LEU A 190 7.71 21.47 -5.92
N GLU A 191 8.93 21.90 -6.27
CA GLU A 191 9.54 21.58 -7.57
C GLU A 191 9.72 20.06 -7.75
N THR A 192 10.12 19.35 -6.68
CA THR A 192 10.25 17.89 -6.70
C THR A 192 8.91 17.18 -6.85
N LEU A 193 7.83 17.76 -6.31
CA LEU A 193 6.47 17.21 -6.42
C LEU A 193 5.78 17.51 -7.75
N ALA A 194 6.28 18.45 -8.56
CA ALA A 194 5.59 18.91 -9.77
C ALA A 194 5.14 17.77 -10.70
N PRO A 195 5.98 16.76 -11.05
CA PRO A 195 5.54 15.66 -11.91
C PRO A 195 4.36 14.86 -11.34
N VAL A 196 4.28 14.74 -10.01
CA VAL A 196 3.18 14.03 -9.34
C VAL A 196 1.91 14.87 -9.30
N LEU A 197 2.05 16.18 -9.08
CA LEU A 197 0.92 17.11 -8.98
C LEU A 197 0.32 17.43 -10.36
N ASP A 198 1.14 17.40 -11.40
CA ASP A 198 0.75 17.65 -12.79
C ASP A 198 0.17 16.38 -13.46
N GLY A 199 0.32 15.22 -12.83
CA GLY A 199 -0.22 13.94 -13.30
C GLY A 199 0.66 13.22 -14.32
N ASP A 200 1.96 13.55 -14.38
CA ASP A 200 2.92 12.96 -15.33
C ASP A 200 3.35 11.54 -14.95
N VAL A 201 3.02 11.08 -13.74
CA VAL A 201 3.39 9.77 -13.22
C VAL A 201 2.18 9.00 -12.70
N ASP A 202 2.11 7.72 -13.07
CA ASP A 202 1.03 6.82 -12.64
C ASP A 202 1.40 6.10 -11.33
N CYS A 203 0.56 6.27 -10.32
CA CYS A 203 0.67 5.58 -9.05
C CYS A 203 -0.65 5.67 -8.29
N THR A 204 -1.18 4.52 -7.85
CA THR A 204 -2.44 4.43 -7.12
C THR A 204 -2.44 5.18 -5.78
N ASP A 205 -1.28 5.55 -5.24
CA ASP A 205 -1.11 6.31 -4.00
C ASP A 205 -1.03 7.83 -4.21
N GLN A 206 -0.95 8.27 -5.46
CA GLN A 206 -0.79 9.66 -5.85
C GLN A 206 -2.07 10.20 -6.51
N PRO A 207 -2.35 11.50 -6.38
CA PRO A 207 -1.51 12.54 -5.77
C PRO A 207 -1.79 12.78 -4.28
N GLU A 208 -2.62 11.98 -3.60
CA GLU A 208 -3.04 12.30 -2.22
C GLU A 208 -1.86 12.40 -1.25
N ARG A 209 -0.84 11.54 -1.38
CA ARG A 209 0.38 11.63 -0.57
C ARG A 209 1.19 12.87 -0.89
N ALA A 210 1.41 13.20 -2.18
CA ALA A 210 2.07 14.44 -2.59
C ALA A 210 1.35 15.69 -2.06
N LEU A 211 0.02 15.70 -2.12
CA LEU A 211 -0.82 16.78 -1.59
C LEU A 211 -0.68 16.93 -0.07
N ALA A 212 -0.53 15.83 0.68
CA ALA A 212 -0.25 15.89 2.11
C ALA A 212 1.09 16.57 2.43
N VAL A 213 2.12 16.31 1.63
CA VAL A 213 3.45 16.93 1.79
C VAL A 213 3.44 18.40 1.37
N ALA A 214 2.71 18.76 0.31
CA ALA A 214 2.67 20.10 -0.25
C ALA A 214 1.87 21.13 0.59
N GLN A 215 1.00 20.69 1.51
CA GLN A 215 0.16 21.57 2.35
C GLN A 215 0.96 22.65 3.09
N LEU A 216 1.98 22.26 3.87
CA LEU A 216 2.78 23.21 4.65
C LEU A 216 3.70 24.08 3.77
N PRO A 217 4.38 23.54 2.73
CA PRO A 217 5.05 24.34 1.73
C PRO A 217 4.20 25.46 1.12
N TRP A 218 2.97 25.16 0.68
CA TRP A 218 2.06 26.17 0.15
C TRP A 218 1.66 27.23 1.19
N LEU A 219 1.39 26.84 2.44
CA LEU A 219 1.13 27.80 3.52
C LEU A 219 2.32 28.75 3.73
N ARG A 220 3.55 28.22 3.76
CA ARG A 220 4.77 29.02 3.96
C ARG A 220 5.05 29.98 2.81
N LEU A 221 4.61 29.65 1.58
CA LEU A 221 4.72 30.53 0.42
C LEU A 221 3.55 31.51 0.28
N GLY A 222 2.59 31.51 1.21
CA GLY A 222 1.43 32.40 1.15
C GLY A 222 0.37 31.96 0.13
N GLU A 223 0.24 30.66 -0.13
CA GLU A 223 -0.80 30.06 -0.99
C GLU A 223 -1.83 29.24 -0.18
N PRO A 224 -2.51 29.83 0.83
CA PRO A 224 -3.40 29.09 1.73
C PRO A 224 -4.59 28.43 1.03
N GLU A 225 -5.11 29.01 -0.06
CA GLU A 225 -6.22 28.43 -0.82
C GLU A 225 -5.82 27.13 -1.53
N ARG A 226 -4.57 27.02 -2.01
CA ARG A 226 -4.06 25.75 -2.59
C ARG A 226 -3.87 24.71 -1.50
N ALA A 227 -3.29 25.10 -0.37
CA ALA A 227 -3.13 24.22 0.78
C ALA A 227 -4.48 23.69 1.29
N ALA A 228 -5.52 24.53 1.34
CA ALA A 228 -6.88 24.13 1.71
C ALA A 228 -7.49 23.10 0.74
N ARG A 229 -7.38 23.31 -0.58
CA ARG A 229 -7.83 22.33 -1.58
C ARG A 229 -7.10 21.00 -1.45
N ALA A 230 -5.78 21.05 -1.27
CA ALA A 230 -4.96 19.87 -1.06
C ALA A 230 -5.33 19.11 0.20
N HIS A 231 -5.58 19.82 1.30
CA HIS A 231 -6.04 19.24 2.56
C HIS A 231 -7.34 18.47 2.38
N VAL A 232 -8.38 19.10 1.81
CA VAL A 232 -9.69 18.47 1.65
C VAL A 232 -9.59 17.23 0.77
N ARG A 233 -8.96 17.33 -0.41
CA ARG A 233 -8.80 16.20 -1.34
C ARG A 233 -8.04 15.03 -0.70
N ALA A 234 -6.85 15.28 -0.15
CA ALA A 234 -6.02 14.23 0.42
C ALA A 234 -6.64 13.61 1.68
N TYR A 235 -7.31 14.40 2.52
CA TYR A 235 -7.90 13.91 3.76
C TYR A 235 -9.01 12.89 3.51
N ARG A 236 -9.80 13.05 2.44
CA ARG A 236 -10.87 12.10 2.07
C ARG A 236 -10.38 10.66 1.95
N ARG A 237 -9.19 10.46 1.40
CA ARG A 237 -8.52 9.16 1.33
C ARG A 237 -7.91 8.76 2.67
N HIS A 238 -7.05 9.61 3.23
CA HIS A 238 -6.25 9.27 4.42
C HIS A 238 -7.09 8.98 5.67
N ARG A 239 -8.30 9.55 5.77
CA ARG A 239 -9.22 9.29 6.89
C ARG A 239 -9.75 7.85 6.92
N ARG A 240 -9.83 7.16 5.77
CA ARG A 240 -10.37 5.79 5.64
C ARG A 240 -9.27 4.75 5.45
N GLU A 241 -8.18 5.12 4.77
CA GLU A 241 -7.11 4.19 4.41
C GLU A 241 -6.35 3.70 5.65
N PRO A 242 -6.17 2.37 5.88
CA PRO A 242 -5.45 1.84 7.04
C PRO A 242 -4.03 2.42 7.19
N THR A 243 -3.33 2.58 6.07
CA THR A 243 -1.98 3.14 5.92
C THR A 243 -1.93 4.67 5.93
N GLY A 244 -3.06 5.35 6.10
CA GLY A 244 -3.15 6.82 6.05
C GLY A 244 -2.63 7.58 7.28
N LEU A 245 -2.39 6.91 8.42
CA LEU A 245 -2.00 7.58 9.67
C LEU A 245 -0.75 8.48 9.57
N PRO A 246 0.35 8.10 8.87
CA PRO A 246 1.51 8.96 8.70
C PRO A 246 1.18 10.33 8.07
N TYR A 247 0.13 10.42 7.25
CA TYR A 247 -0.30 11.65 6.60
C TYR A 247 -1.21 12.52 7.47
N LEU A 248 -1.84 11.94 8.49
CA LEU A 248 -2.77 12.66 9.36
C LEU A 248 -2.05 13.73 10.20
N ALA A 249 -0.77 13.53 10.53
CA ALA A 249 0.03 14.56 11.20
C ALA A 249 0.14 15.84 10.34
N SER A 250 0.33 15.70 9.01
CA SER A 250 0.38 16.83 8.07
C SER A 250 -0.96 17.59 8.04
N HIS A 251 -2.09 16.88 8.03
CA HIS A 251 -3.41 17.50 8.07
C HIS A 251 -3.65 18.26 9.38
N LEU A 252 -3.27 17.69 10.52
CA LEU A 252 -3.38 18.38 11.81
C LEU A 252 -2.49 19.62 11.87
N ARG A 253 -1.26 19.56 11.36
CA ARG A 253 -0.37 20.72 11.27
C ARG A 253 -0.90 21.77 10.31
N PHE A 254 -1.45 21.39 9.15
CA PHE A 254 -2.14 22.33 8.26
C PHE A 254 -3.28 23.04 9.00
N CYS A 255 -4.13 22.30 9.73
CA CYS A 255 -5.23 22.90 10.48
C CYS A 255 -4.74 23.85 11.58
N ALA A 256 -3.69 23.45 12.31
CA ALA A 256 -3.07 24.26 13.35
C ALA A 256 -2.48 25.56 12.79
N LEU A 257 -1.66 25.46 11.74
CA LEU A 257 -0.90 26.58 11.19
C LEU A 257 -1.70 27.44 10.21
N GLY A 258 -2.73 26.89 9.57
CA GLY A 258 -3.67 27.62 8.71
C GLY A 258 -4.86 28.22 9.48
N GLY A 259 -4.94 28.04 10.80
CA GLY A 259 -6.01 28.61 11.63
C GLY A 259 -7.34 27.85 11.59
N HIS A 260 -7.39 26.66 11.00
CA HIS A 260 -8.58 25.79 10.95
C HIS A 260 -8.72 24.93 12.21
N LEU A 261 -8.73 25.57 13.38
CA LEU A 261 -8.65 24.88 14.67
C LEU A 261 -9.82 23.90 14.89
N ASP A 262 -11.06 24.31 14.60
CA ASP A 262 -12.23 23.46 14.82
C ASP A 262 -12.23 22.21 13.93
N ARG A 263 -11.87 22.38 12.65
CA ARG A 263 -11.67 21.29 11.70
C ARG A 263 -10.57 20.33 12.16
N GLY A 264 -9.45 20.88 12.63
CA GLY A 264 -8.37 20.06 13.19
C GLY A 264 -8.83 19.23 14.37
N LEU A 265 -9.63 19.79 15.27
CA LEU A 265 -10.17 19.08 16.44
C LEU A 265 -11.17 18.00 16.02
N ASP A 266 -11.96 18.21 14.96
CA ASP A 266 -12.83 17.17 14.38
C ASP A 266 -12.01 15.99 13.87
N ILE A 267 -10.96 16.26 13.08
CA ILE A 267 -10.03 15.24 12.58
C ILE A 267 -9.37 14.49 13.72
N LEU A 268 -8.88 15.22 14.73
CA LEU A 268 -8.24 14.63 15.90
C LEU A 268 -9.20 13.69 16.63
N ALA A 269 -10.45 14.11 16.85
CA ALA A 269 -11.49 13.30 17.48
C ALA A 269 -11.77 12.02 16.68
N GLU A 270 -11.94 12.15 15.37
CA GLU A 270 -12.24 11.05 14.45
C GLU A 270 -11.14 9.99 14.45
N GLN A 271 -9.88 10.44 14.43
CA GLN A 271 -8.73 9.57 14.20
C GLN A 271 -8.08 9.07 15.50
N LEU A 272 -8.46 9.60 16.67
CA LEU A 272 -7.94 9.20 17.98
C LEU A 272 -7.93 7.67 18.23
N PRO A 273 -8.99 6.90 17.87
CA PRO A 273 -9.00 5.45 18.08
C PRO A 273 -7.87 4.71 17.34
N ARG A 274 -7.41 5.22 16.19
CA ARG A 274 -6.34 4.60 15.40
C ARG A 274 -4.97 4.68 16.09
N LEU A 275 -4.78 5.66 16.97
CA LEU A 275 -3.52 5.85 17.70
C LEU A 275 -3.26 4.74 18.73
N ALA A 276 -4.31 4.13 19.29
CA ALA A 276 -4.19 3.15 20.37
C ALA A 276 -3.57 1.81 19.90
N GLY A 277 -3.72 1.46 18.62
CA GLY A 277 -3.23 0.20 18.04
C GLY A 277 -2.21 0.39 16.90
N CYS A 278 -1.66 1.59 16.73
CA CYS A 278 -0.72 1.85 15.64
C CYS A 278 0.62 1.10 15.86
N PRO A 279 1.06 0.27 14.90
CA PRO A 279 2.36 -0.40 14.98
C PRO A 279 3.55 0.50 14.62
N ASP A 280 3.30 1.63 13.95
CA ASP A 280 4.28 2.63 13.54
C ASP A 280 4.40 3.71 14.63
N ASP A 281 5.44 3.59 15.45
CA ASP A 281 5.69 4.48 16.58
C ASP A 281 6.10 5.89 16.11
N LEU A 282 6.71 6.03 14.92
CA LEU A 282 7.05 7.34 14.33
C LEU A 282 5.78 8.07 13.92
N ALA A 283 4.89 7.42 13.18
CA ALA A 283 3.60 8.00 12.79
C ALA A 283 2.75 8.36 14.03
N ALA A 284 2.75 7.49 15.05
CA ALA A 284 2.08 7.77 16.32
C ALA A 284 2.68 8.96 17.07
N MET A 285 4.01 9.13 17.02
CA MET A 285 4.71 10.26 17.61
C MET A 285 4.39 11.57 16.89
N GLU A 286 4.45 11.59 15.56
CA GLU A 286 4.18 12.76 14.74
C GLU A 286 2.71 13.19 14.84
N PHE A 287 1.77 12.24 14.82
CA PHE A 287 0.35 12.52 15.04
C PHE A 287 0.11 13.11 16.43
N ALA A 288 0.75 12.56 17.47
CA ALA A 288 0.62 13.07 18.83
C ALA A 288 1.23 14.48 18.98
N ALA A 289 2.38 14.75 18.35
CA ALA A 289 3.00 16.08 18.36
C ALA A 289 2.13 17.12 17.65
N ALA A 290 1.63 16.79 16.46
CA ALA A 290 0.72 17.66 15.70
C ALA A 290 -0.60 17.91 16.44
N GLY A 291 -1.18 16.88 17.07
CA GLY A 291 -2.38 17.00 17.90
C GLY A 291 -2.15 17.83 19.15
N ALA A 292 -1.00 17.71 19.81
CA ALA A 292 -0.64 18.53 20.96
C ALA A 292 -0.47 20.01 20.58
N LEU A 293 0.20 20.30 19.47
CA LEU A 293 0.30 21.65 18.89
C LEU A 293 -1.10 22.24 18.65
N LEU A 294 -1.96 21.51 17.94
CA LEU A 294 -3.33 21.93 17.65
C LEU A 294 -4.13 22.21 18.93
N CYS A 295 -4.05 21.33 19.93
CA CYS A 295 -4.74 21.51 21.20
C CYS A 295 -4.23 22.75 21.94
N GLY A 296 -2.91 22.99 21.96
CA GLY A 296 -2.31 24.18 22.56
C GLY A 296 -2.83 25.48 21.92
N LEU A 297 -2.84 25.54 20.59
CA LEU A 297 -3.38 26.69 19.85
C LEU A 297 -4.89 26.85 20.06
N ALA A 298 -5.64 25.75 20.11
CA ALA A 298 -7.07 25.77 20.40
C ALA A 298 -7.39 26.30 21.81
N VAL A 299 -6.63 25.88 22.83
CA VAL A 299 -6.75 26.39 24.20
C VAL A 299 -6.44 27.89 24.24
N ALA A 300 -5.35 28.33 23.60
CA ALA A 300 -5.01 29.75 23.51
C ALA A 300 -6.09 30.58 22.80
N ALA A 301 -6.82 29.98 21.86
CA ALA A 301 -7.95 30.57 21.16
C ALA A 301 -9.30 30.40 21.89
N GLY A 302 -9.33 29.97 23.15
CA GLY A 302 -10.54 29.89 23.97
C GLY A 302 -11.42 28.65 23.74
N ARG A 303 -10.92 27.61 23.06
CA ARG A 303 -11.64 26.35 22.82
C ARG A 303 -11.32 25.25 23.83
N GLY A 304 -10.69 25.59 24.95
CA GLY A 304 -10.17 24.63 25.93
C GLY A 304 -11.21 23.66 26.48
N ASP A 305 -12.44 24.15 26.71
CA ASP A 305 -13.51 23.37 27.35
C ASP A 305 -14.27 22.42 26.40
N ARG A 306 -13.97 22.45 25.09
CA ARG A 306 -14.58 21.53 24.13
C ARG A 306 -14.25 20.09 24.52
N ARG A 307 -15.27 19.23 24.63
CA ARG A 307 -15.09 17.85 25.09
C ARG A 307 -15.00 16.86 23.93
N PHE A 308 -14.19 15.82 24.14
CA PHE A 308 -14.05 14.67 23.26
C PHE A 308 -14.68 13.45 23.90
N HIS A 309 -15.48 12.73 23.11
CA HIS A 309 -15.95 11.42 23.51
C HIS A 309 -14.87 10.38 23.27
N ARG A 310 -14.41 9.74 24.34
CA ARG A 310 -13.50 8.61 24.26
C ARG A 310 -14.30 7.31 24.27
N PRO A 311 -14.13 6.41 23.29
CA PRO A 311 -14.61 5.05 23.45
C PRO A 311 -13.82 4.40 24.59
N GLY A 312 -14.53 3.92 25.63
CA GLY A 312 -13.92 3.14 26.70
C GLY A 312 -13.59 1.72 26.22
N PRO A 313 -12.74 0.98 26.95
CA PRO A 313 -12.46 -0.41 26.63
C PRO A 313 -13.75 -1.23 26.52
N GLY A 314 -13.90 -1.99 25.43
CA GLY A 314 -15.05 -2.88 25.22
C GLY A 314 -16.40 -2.17 25.00
N GLY A 315 -16.41 -0.95 24.45
CA GLY A 315 -17.65 -0.24 24.11
C GLY A 315 -18.35 0.46 25.27
N ARG A 316 -17.71 0.56 26.45
CA ARG A 316 -18.19 1.40 27.55
C ARG A 316 -18.05 2.89 27.20
N ARG A 317 -18.91 3.75 27.75
CA ARG A 317 -18.69 5.21 27.73
C ARG A 317 -17.35 5.49 28.42
N GLY A 318 -16.35 5.94 27.66
CA GLY A 318 -15.07 6.35 28.21
C GLY A 318 -15.18 7.71 28.90
N ALA A 319 -14.11 8.10 29.60
CA ALA A 319 -14.02 9.42 30.21
C ALA A 319 -14.10 10.51 29.13
N GLU A 320 -14.85 11.58 29.40
CA GLU A 320 -14.79 12.80 28.60
C GLU A 320 -13.50 13.54 28.97
N ALA A 321 -12.67 13.81 27.96
CA ALA A 321 -11.51 14.69 28.09
C ALA A 321 -11.81 16.00 27.39
N ASP A 322 -11.43 17.12 27.98
CA ASP A 322 -11.41 18.41 27.28
C ASP A 322 -10.14 18.56 26.43
N VAL A 323 -10.08 19.61 25.60
CA VAL A 323 -8.93 19.88 24.70
C VAL A 323 -7.64 20.04 25.47
N ALA A 324 -7.67 20.68 26.64
CA ALA A 324 -6.47 20.89 27.45
C ALA A 324 -5.91 19.55 27.98
N ALA A 325 -6.76 18.70 28.54
CA ALA A 325 -6.38 17.38 29.03
C ALA A 325 -5.88 16.48 27.89
N LEU A 326 -6.58 16.45 26.76
CA LEU A 326 -6.15 15.66 25.58
C LEU A 326 -4.80 16.15 25.04
N GLY A 327 -4.60 17.47 24.95
CA GLY A 327 -3.35 18.07 24.52
C GLY A 327 -2.17 17.65 25.41
N ALA A 328 -2.35 17.65 26.72
CA ALA A 328 -1.32 17.21 27.67
C ALA A 328 -0.98 15.72 27.52
N GLU A 329 -1.98 14.85 27.28
CA GLU A 329 -1.76 13.43 27.04
C GLU A 329 -0.98 13.17 25.74
N LEU A 330 -1.36 13.85 24.65
CA LEU A 330 -0.69 13.74 23.36
C LEU A 330 0.75 14.25 23.43
N LEU A 331 0.97 15.36 24.14
CA LEU A 331 2.30 15.90 24.39
C LEU A 331 3.19 14.89 25.13
N ALA A 332 2.67 14.30 26.22
CA ALA A 332 3.39 13.28 26.98
C ALA A 332 3.68 12.02 26.14
N ARG A 333 2.76 11.63 25.25
CA ARG A 333 2.98 10.51 24.32
C ARG A 333 4.06 10.82 23.30
N ALA A 334 4.02 12.00 22.66
CA ALA A 334 5.01 12.43 21.68
C ALA A 334 6.42 12.44 22.29
N HIS A 335 6.60 13.06 23.47
CA HIS A 335 7.90 13.08 24.14
C HIS A 335 8.41 11.70 24.55
N ARG A 336 7.54 10.81 25.01
CA ARG A 336 7.93 9.44 25.38
C ARG A 336 8.44 8.64 24.17
N LEU A 337 7.75 8.76 23.04
CA LEU A 337 8.14 8.09 21.80
C LEU A 337 9.44 8.69 21.25
N ALA A 338 9.54 10.02 21.21
CA ALA A 338 10.76 10.73 20.79
C ALA A 338 11.97 10.32 21.64
N GLY A 339 11.82 10.31 22.97
CA GLY A 339 12.86 9.87 23.88
C GLY A 339 13.26 8.40 23.68
N SER A 340 12.33 7.54 23.25
CA SER A 340 12.63 6.13 22.94
C SER A 340 13.45 5.99 21.65
N PHE A 341 13.16 6.79 20.63
CA PHE A 341 13.98 6.87 19.43
C PHE A 341 15.37 7.43 19.72
N ASP A 342 15.44 8.52 20.48
CA ASP A 342 16.69 9.19 20.85
C ASP A 342 17.59 8.27 21.69
N ALA A 343 17.02 7.55 22.66
CA ALA A 343 17.76 6.55 23.43
C ALA A 343 18.33 5.42 22.54
N ARG A 344 17.58 4.96 21.53
CA ARG A 344 18.05 3.96 20.57
C ARG A 344 19.10 4.53 19.61
N ASN A 345 18.94 5.79 19.20
CA ASN A 345 19.80 6.46 18.22
C ASN A 345 21.11 6.97 18.83
N GLY A 346 21.12 7.27 20.13
CA GLY A 346 22.22 8.00 20.77
C GLY A 346 22.27 9.48 20.38
N THR A 347 21.16 10.06 19.89
CA THR A 347 21.06 11.48 19.51
C THR A 347 19.81 12.10 20.15
N GLY A 348 19.73 13.43 20.23
CA GLY A 348 18.53 14.16 20.72
C GLY A 348 17.61 14.64 19.59
N HIS A 349 17.76 14.07 18.39
CA HIS A 349 17.20 14.63 17.16
C HIS A 349 15.67 14.56 17.13
N GLN A 350 15.07 13.44 17.54
CA GLN A 350 13.62 13.27 17.48
C GLN A 350 12.92 14.15 18.52
N SER A 351 13.49 14.27 19.72
CA SER A 351 12.98 15.22 20.73
C SER A 351 13.10 16.67 20.25
N GLY A 352 14.20 17.03 19.59
CA GLY A 352 14.40 18.34 18.98
C GLY A 352 13.37 18.64 17.88
N ARG A 353 13.09 17.67 17.01
CA ARG A 353 12.04 17.77 15.97
C ARG A 353 10.65 17.99 16.58
N VAL A 354 10.28 17.21 17.59
CA VAL A 354 9.00 17.38 18.30
C VAL A 354 8.91 18.77 18.94
N ALA A 355 9.97 19.22 19.63
CA ALA A 355 10.02 20.55 20.21
C ALA A 355 9.89 21.66 19.16
N SER A 356 10.51 21.49 17.99
CA SER A 356 10.39 22.43 16.87
C SER A 356 8.96 22.55 16.37
N TRP A 357 8.22 21.44 16.21
CA TRP A 357 6.81 21.47 15.79
C TRP A 357 5.94 22.17 16.84
N LEU A 358 6.15 21.86 18.12
CA LEU A 358 5.37 22.45 19.22
C LEU A 358 5.59 23.96 19.39
N ALA A 359 6.70 24.50 18.86
CA ALA A 359 7.01 25.93 18.86
C ALA A 359 6.44 26.69 17.64
N GLU A 360 5.84 25.99 16.67
CA GLU A 360 5.24 26.63 15.50
C GLU A 360 3.98 27.42 15.89
N GLY A 361 3.73 28.52 15.16
CA GLY A 361 2.54 29.35 15.31
C GLY A 361 1.80 29.52 13.99
N PRO A 362 0.56 30.06 14.01
CA PRO A 362 -0.22 30.29 12.81
C PRO A 362 0.55 31.07 11.73
N LEU A 363 0.53 30.56 10.49
CA LEU A 363 1.21 31.12 9.32
C LEU A 363 0.27 31.93 8.44
N ALA A 364 -1.03 31.64 8.48
CA ALA A 364 -2.04 32.32 7.68
C ALA A 364 -3.37 32.44 8.46
N ALA A 365 -4.20 33.39 8.06
CA ALA A 365 -5.60 33.42 8.45
C ALA A 365 -6.36 32.28 7.75
N PRO A 366 -7.40 31.70 8.38
CA PRO A 366 -8.17 30.62 7.79
C PRO A 366 -8.91 31.11 6.53
N VAL A 367 -8.71 30.39 5.43
CA VAL A 367 -9.46 30.57 4.18
C VAL A 367 -10.69 29.65 4.13
N PRO A 368 -11.73 29.94 3.34
CA PRO A 368 -12.83 28.99 3.18
C PRO A 368 -12.31 27.64 2.69
N LEU A 369 -12.59 26.57 3.44
CA LEU A 369 -12.31 25.22 2.99
C LEU A 369 -13.33 24.86 1.90
N PRO A 370 -12.92 24.20 0.80
CA PRO A 370 -13.85 23.56 -0.10
C PRO A 370 -14.79 22.64 0.68
N PRO A 371 -16.02 22.43 0.21
CA PRO A 371 -16.91 21.48 0.86
C PRO A 371 -16.23 20.10 0.91
N ASP A 372 -16.45 19.39 2.01
CA ASP A 372 -16.03 17.99 2.12
C ASP A 372 -16.82 17.10 1.14
N ASP A 373 -17.86 17.63 0.47
CA ASP A 373 -18.67 17.01 -0.58
C ASP A 373 -17.79 16.27 -1.57
N ASP A 374 -18.08 14.98 -1.78
CA ASP A 374 -17.45 14.17 -2.82
C ASP A 374 -17.48 14.97 -4.13
N ASP A 375 -16.31 15.44 -4.55
CA ASP A 375 -16.16 16.25 -5.76
C ASP A 375 -16.49 15.31 -6.93
N PRO A 376 -17.55 15.58 -7.73
CA PRO A 376 -17.95 14.69 -8.82
C PRO A 376 -16.89 14.59 -9.92
N ALA A 377 -15.82 15.40 -9.84
CA ALA A 377 -14.68 15.36 -10.74
C ALA A 377 -13.54 14.41 -10.32
N ALA A 378 -13.66 13.70 -9.19
CA ALA A 378 -12.66 12.72 -8.72
C ALA A 378 -13.23 11.33 -8.40
N THR A 379 -14.47 11.06 -8.81
CA THR A 379 -15.09 9.73 -8.75
C THR A 379 -14.81 8.96 -10.04
N ASP A 380 -13.61 8.40 -10.16
CA ASP A 380 -13.43 7.13 -10.88
C ASP A 380 -13.52 5.93 -9.91
N ASP A 381 -13.89 6.17 -8.65
CA ASP A 381 -14.58 5.16 -7.85
C ASP A 381 -16.07 5.24 -8.21
N PRO A 382 -16.68 4.14 -8.69
CA PRO A 382 -18.04 4.18 -9.19
C PRO A 382 -19.02 4.51 -8.07
N GLU A 383 -19.91 5.47 -8.34
CA GLU A 383 -20.93 6.03 -7.45
C GLU A 383 -21.66 4.95 -6.63
N ASP A 384 -22.12 5.32 -5.43
CA ASP A 384 -23.05 4.55 -4.59
C ASP A 384 -24.38 4.34 -5.35
N ASP A 385 -24.37 3.39 -6.27
CA ASP A 385 -25.46 3.10 -7.19
C ASP A 385 -26.44 2.10 -6.56
N GLY A 386 -26.92 2.42 -5.36
CA GLY A 386 -27.85 1.57 -4.62
C GLY A 386 -27.21 0.29 -4.08
N GLY A 387 -27.71 -0.15 -2.93
CA GLY A 387 -27.24 -1.38 -2.29
C GLY A 387 -27.30 -2.61 -3.21
N PRO A 388 -26.69 -3.74 -2.79
CA PRO A 388 -26.54 -4.93 -3.62
C PRO A 388 -27.85 -5.36 -4.30
N VAL A 389 -27.85 -5.37 -5.64
CA VAL A 389 -28.99 -5.84 -6.43
C VAL A 389 -28.77 -7.29 -6.87
N PRO A 390 -29.84 -8.10 -7.05
CA PRO A 390 -29.70 -9.45 -7.58
C PRO A 390 -29.13 -9.44 -9.00
N LEU A 391 -28.20 -10.35 -9.28
CA LEU A 391 -27.59 -10.48 -10.60
C LEU A 391 -28.62 -10.89 -11.64
N ARG A 392 -28.86 -10.04 -12.64
CA ARG A 392 -29.77 -10.32 -13.76
C ARG A 392 -29.22 -9.75 -15.07
N VAL A 393 -29.67 -10.31 -16.18
CA VAL A 393 -29.31 -9.88 -17.54
C VAL A 393 -29.43 -8.36 -17.76
N PRO A 394 -30.51 -7.67 -17.33
CA PRO A 394 -30.60 -6.21 -17.49
C PRO A 394 -29.49 -5.44 -16.77
N VAL A 395 -29.00 -5.92 -15.62
CA VAL A 395 -27.95 -5.27 -14.85
C VAL A 395 -26.58 -5.44 -15.54
N ILE A 396 -26.33 -6.62 -16.10
CA ILE A 396 -25.13 -6.90 -16.92
C ILE A 396 -25.15 -6.04 -18.20
N ALA A 397 -26.31 -5.96 -18.87
CA ALA A 397 -26.49 -5.15 -20.06
C ALA A 397 -26.32 -3.65 -19.78
N ALA A 398 -26.78 -3.17 -18.63
CA ALA A 398 -26.57 -1.80 -18.18
C ALA A 398 -25.08 -1.50 -17.94
N ALA A 399 -24.35 -2.41 -17.29
CA ALA A 399 -22.91 -2.26 -17.08
C ALA A 399 -22.12 -2.19 -18.41
N LEU A 400 -22.51 -2.98 -19.41
CA LEU A 400 -21.94 -2.92 -20.76
C LEU A 400 -22.34 -1.65 -21.52
N ALA A 401 -23.60 -1.20 -21.39
CA ALA A 401 -24.07 0.04 -21.97
C ALA A 401 -23.34 1.26 -21.40
N GLY A 402 -23.08 1.28 -20.08
CA GLY A 402 -22.32 2.34 -19.42
C GLY A 402 -20.87 2.43 -19.91
N ARG A 403 -20.29 1.32 -20.38
CA ARG A 403 -18.97 1.29 -21.03
C ARG A 403 -18.99 1.76 -22.49
N GLY A 404 -20.17 1.96 -23.08
CA GLY A 404 -20.33 2.25 -24.51
C GLY A 404 -20.07 1.04 -25.42
N ASP A 405 -20.09 -0.18 -24.86
CA ASP A 405 -19.80 -1.40 -25.60
C ASP A 405 -21.01 -1.86 -26.45
N GLY A 406 -20.74 -2.36 -27.66
CA GLY A 406 -21.76 -2.99 -28.50
C GLY A 406 -22.05 -4.43 -28.06
N TYR A 407 -23.30 -4.73 -27.72
CA TYR A 407 -23.71 -6.07 -27.29
C TYR A 407 -25.07 -6.48 -27.89
N THR A 408 -25.32 -7.79 -27.92
CA THR A 408 -26.62 -8.40 -28.20
C THR A 408 -27.09 -9.21 -27.00
N VAL A 409 -28.41 -9.28 -26.79
CA VAL A 409 -29.02 -10.08 -25.72
C VAL A 409 -29.83 -11.20 -26.35
N GLU A 410 -29.49 -12.44 -26.01
CA GLU A 410 -30.19 -13.64 -26.47
C GLU A 410 -30.57 -14.49 -25.25
N GLY A 411 -31.85 -14.51 -24.90
CA GLY A 411 -32.34 -15.24 -23.73
C GLY A 411 -31.72 -14.71 -22.43
N ASP A 412 -30.95 -15.56 -21.74
CA ASP A 412 -30.27 -15.27 -20.48
C ASP A 412 -28.81 -14.81 -20.66
N THR A 413 -28.37 -14.59 -21.89
CA THR A 413 -26.96 -14.35 -22.22
C THR A 413 -26.78 -13.00 -22.94
N VAL A 414 -25.83 -12.21 -22.45
CA VAL A 414 -25.36 -10.97 -23.09
C VAL A 414 -24.06 -11.25 -23.81
N THR A 415 -24.01 -11.03 -25.12
CA THR A 415 -22.83 -11.30 -25.96
C THR A 415 -22.27 -10.00 -26.51
N GLY A 416 -20.97 -9.78 -26.37
CA GLY A 416 -20.28 -8.69 -27.05
C GLY A 416 -19.03 -9.19 -27.78
N ARG A 417 -18.50 -8.33 -28.65
CA ARG A 417 -17.27 -8.58 -29.40
C ARG A 417 -16.30 -7.43 -29.23
N TRP A 418 -15.08 -7.74 -28.83
CA TRP A 418 -14.00 -6.78 -28.59
C TRP A 418 -12.75 -7.27 -29.32
N GLY A 419 -12.47 -6.69 -30.48
CA GLY A 419 -11.38 -7.15 -31.34
C GLY A 419 -11.51 -8.65 -31.66
N GLY A 420 -10.48 -9.42 -31.33
CA GLY A 420 -10.44 -10.87 -31.49
C GLY A 420 -11.15 -11.69 -30.40
N ALA A 421 -11.83 -11.06 -29.45
CA ALA A 421 -12.52 -11.73 -28.34
C ALA A 421 -14.04 -11.63 -28.50
N VAL A 422 -14.72 -12.79 -28.42
CA VAL A 422 -16.17 -12.86 -28.24
C VAL A 422 -16.44 -13.27 -26.79
N ILE A 423 -17.12 -12.42 -26.02
CA ILE A 423 -17.39 -12.67 -24.59
C ILE A 423 -18.89 -12.78 -24.36
N ARG A 424 -19.30 -13.86 -23.70
CA ARG A 424 -20.68 -14.15 -23.32
C ARG A 424 -20.82 -14.09 -21.81
N PHE A 425 -21.62 -13.15 -21.33
CA PHE A 425 -21.96 -12.98 -19.93
C PHE A 425 -23.34 -13.58 -19.66
N ARG A 426 -23.47 -14.34 -18.57
CA ARG A 426 -24.77 -14.81 -18.11
C ARG A 426 -24.78 -14.98 -16.59
N PRO A 427 -25.92 -14.77 -15.92
CA PRO A 427 -26.16 -15.33 -14.60
C PRO A 427 -26.12 -16.87 -14.66
N ALA A 428 -25.56 -17.50 -13.64
CA ALA A 428 -25.39 -18.95 -13.55
C ALA A 428 -25.65 -19.46 -12.12
N GLY A 429 -25.70 -20.79 -11.95
CA GLY A 429 -26.06 -21.43 -10.68
C GLY A 429 -27.57 -21.55 -10.48
N GLU A 430 -28.00 -22.36 -9.51
CA GLU A 430 -29.42 -22.63 -9.24
C GLU A 430 -30.20 -21.36 -8.84
N GLY A 431 -29.53 -20.39 -8.18
CA GLY A 431 -30.10 -19.10 -7.81
C GLY A 431 -29.93 -17.99 -8.86
N GLY A 432 -29.10 -18.21 -9.90
CA GLY A 432 -28.70 -17.15 -10.84
C GLY A 432 -27.70 -16.15 -10.25
N ASP A 433 -27.09 -16.46 -9.12
CA ASP A 433 -26.25 -15.53 -8.35
C ASP A 433 -24.76 -15.58 -8.74
N ILE A 434 -24.39 -16.37 -9.74
CA ILE A 434 -23.01 -16.47 -10.22
C ILE A 434 -22.88 -15.69 -11.53
N LEU A 435 -22.01 -14.69 -11.57
CA LEU A 435 -21.63 -14.07 -12.84
C LEU A 435 -20.66 -15.00 -13.56
N HIS A 436 -21.10 -15.56 -14.67
CA HIS A 436 -20.26 -16.39 -15.53
C HIS A 436 -20.04 -15.70 -16.87
N ALA A 437 -18.78 -15.44 -17.19
CA ALA A 437 -18.36 -14.90 -18.46
C ALA A 437 -17.45 -15.88 -19.20
N ARG A 438 -17.79 -16.16 -20.45
CA ARG A 438 -17.02 -17.05 -21.32
C ARG A 438 -16.42 -16.25 -22.47
N VAL A 439 -15.10 -16.16 -22.47
CA VAL A 439 -14.27 -15.55 -23.50
C VAL A 439 -13.90 -16.61 -24.52
N VAL A 440 -14.10 -16.32 -25.80
CA VAL A 440 -13.67 -17.16 -26.91
C VAL A 440 -12.80 -16.33 -27.84
N ALA A 441 -11.55 -16.76 -28.05
CA ALA A 441 -10.68 -16.13 -29.04
C ALA A 441 -11.14 -16.48 -30.46
N ASP A 442 -11.04 -15.54 -31.39
CA ASP A 442 -11.42 -15.72 -32.80
C ASP A 442 -10.48 -16.69 -33.52
N ARG A 443 -9.19 -16.66 -33.19
CA ARG A 443 -8.20 -17.54 -33.82
C ARG A 443 -8.48 -18.99 -33.46
N ARG A 444 -8.58 -19.82 -34.50
CA ARG A 444 -8.71 -21.28 -34.42
C ARG A 444 -7.38 -21.93 -34.76
N LEU A 445 -7.04 -23.03 -34.11
CA LEU A 445 -5.85 -23.82 -34.44
C LEU A 445 -6.26 -25.18 -35.03
N PRO A 446 -5.48 -25.76 -35.95
CA PRO A 446 -5.72 -27.13 -36.38
C PRO A 446 -5.49 -28.12 -35.23
N THR A 447 -6.22 -29.23 -35.22
CA THR A 447 -6.16 -30.27 -34.17
C THR A 447 -4.76 -30.84 -33.92
N GLY A 448 -3.88 -30.82 -34.94
CA GLY A 448 -2.48 -31.21 -34.80
C GLY A 448 -1.65 -30.34 -33.83
N ARG A 449 -2.14 -29.16 -33.43
CA ARG A 449 -1.47 -28.23 -32.50
C ARG A 449 -1.99 -28.32 -31.06
N LEU A 450 -2.64 -29.43 -30.69
CA LEU A 450 -3.24 -29.59 -29.37
C LEU A 450 -2.24 -29.46 -28.21
N ALA A 451 -1.04 -30.03 -28.35
CA ALA A 451 0.00 -29.94 -27.33
C ALA A 451 0.42 -28.49 -27.06
N GLU A 452 0.51 -27.69 -28.11
CA GLU A 452 0.85 -26.27 -28.02
C GLU A 452 -0.29 -25.45 -27.40
N ALA A 453 -1.54 -25.72 -27.79
CA ALA A 453 -2.70 -25.08 -27.17
C ALA A 453 -2.77 -25.36 -25.66
N TYR A 454 -2.43 -26.59 -25.22
CA TYR A 454 -2.31 -26.92 -23.80
C TYR A 454 -1.15 -26.21 -23.12
N ALA A 455 0.03 -26.16 -23.75
CA ALA A 455 1.18 -25.44 -23.21
C ALA A 455 0.86 -23.96 -23.00
N PHE A 456 0.21 -23.32 -23.99
CA PHE A 456 -0.28 -21.95 -23.88
C PHE A 456 -1.28 -21.79 -22.73
N CYS A 457 -2.31 -22.62 -22.64
CA CYS A 457 -3.31 -22.52 -21.57
C CYS A 457 -2.68 -22.70 -20.19
N ASN A 458 -1.71 -23.62 -20.04
CA ASN A 458 -1.02 -23.84 -18.79
C ASN A 458 -0.15 -22.65 -18.38
N ALA A 459 0.61 -22.06 -19.32
CA ALA A 459 1.39 -20.86 -19.08
C ALA A 459 0.49 -19.67 -18.73
N TRP A 460 -0.58 -19.45 -19.50
CA TRP A 460 -1.56 -18.40 -19.23
C TRP A 460 -2.17 -18.53 -17.83
N ASN A 461 -2.63 -19.71 -17.45
CA ASN A 461 -3.23 -19.96 -16.14
C ASN A 461 -2.20 -19.91 -14.99
N HIS A 462 -0.91 -20.07 -15.29
CA HIS A 462 0.16 -19.90 -14.31
C HIS A 462 0.45 -18.41 -14.07
N ASP A 463 0.52 -17.61 -15.14
CA ASP A 463 0.98 -16.23 -15.10
C ASP A 463 -0.14 -15.19 -14.92
N ARG A 464 -1.39 -15.55 -15.21
CA ARG A 464 -2.55 -14.65 -15.20
C ARG A 464 -3.69 -15.22 -14.36
N LEU A 465 -4.32 -14.35 -13.57
CA LEU A 465 -5.44 -14.73 -12.70
C LEU A 465 -6.75 -15.00 -13.48
N MET A 466 -6.96 -14.34 -14.61
CA MET A 466 -8.16 -14.51 -15.44
C MET A 466 -7.89 -14.10 -16.91
N PRO A 467 -8.65 -14.64 -17.87
CA PRO A 467 -9.61 -15.74 -17.70
C PRO A 467 -8.90 -17.09 -17.50
N LYS A 468 -9.59 -18.06 -16.87
CA LYS A 468 -9.09 -19.44 -16.78
C LYS A 468 -9.16 -20.09 -18.15
N ALA A 469 -8.02 -20.20 -18.82
CA ALA A 469 -7.87 -20.68 -20.18
C ALA A 469 -7.99 -22.21 -20.29
N TYR A 470 -8.64 -22.67 -21.35
CA TYR A 470 -8.74 -24.07 -21.75
C TYR A 470 -8.97 -24.17 -23.26
N VAL A 471 -8.76 -25.38 -23.81
CA VAL A 471 -8.98 -25.68 -25.22
C VAL A 471 -10.12 -26.67 -25.38
N HIS A 472 -10.99 -26.42 -26.36
CA HIS A 472 -11.98 -27.37 -26.84
C HIS A 472 -11.70 -27.75 -28.28
N GLN A 473 -11.87 -29.03 -28.61
CA GLN A 473 -11.91 -29.47 -29.99
C GLN A 473 -13.36 -29.44 -30.49
N ARG A 474 -13.62 -28.73 -31.60
CA ARG A 474 -14.93 -28.64 -32.22
C ARG A 474 -14.78 -28.55 -33.74
N ASP A 475 -15.56 -29.33 -34.49
CA ASP A 475 -15.63 -29.29 -35.95
C ASP A 475 -14.27 -29.38 -36.68
N GLY A 476 -13.32 -30.15 -36.12
CA GLY A 476 -11.99 -30.34 -36.69
C GLY A 476 -10.97 -29.24 -36.35
N GLU A 477 -11.34 -28.28 -35.50
CA GLU A 477 -10.50 -27.18 -35.04
C GLU A 477 -10.41 -27.14 -33.51
N LEU A 478 -9.37 -26.47 -33.02
CA LEU A 478 -9.17 -26.15 -31.62
C LEU A 478 -9.63 -24.72 -31.35
N VAL A 479 -10.56 -24.61 -30.42
CA VAL A 479 -11.14 -23.39 -29.90
C VAL A 479 -10.49 -23.10 -28.55
N LEU A 480 -9.70 -22.04 -28.49
CA LEU A 480 -9.16 -21.53 -27.23
C LEU A 480 -10.18 -20.60 -26.58
N ALA A 481 -10.53 -20.90 -25.34
CA ALA A 481 -11.53 -20.20 -24.57
C ALA A 481 -11.05 -20.01 -23.13
N GLY A 482 -11.65 -19.06 -22.43
CA GLY A 482 -11.41 -18.88 -21.02
C GLY A 482 -12.67 -18.46 -20.28
N ASP A 483 -12.80 -18.90 -19.03
CA ASP A 483 -13.94 -18.54 -18.18
C ASP A 483 -13.52 -17.62 -17.04
N VAL A 484 -14.37 -16.65 -16.74
CA VAL A 484 -14.35 -15.85 -15.51
C VAL A 484 -15.64 -16.16 -14.77
N THR A 485 -15.53 -16.54 -13.51
CA THR A 485 -16.69 -16.91 -12.68
C THR A 485 -16.56 -16.25 -11.32
N VAL A 486 -17.58 -15.50 -10.92
CA VAL A 486 -17.62 -14.75 -9.67
C VAL A 486 -18.92 -15.06 -8.94
N ASP A 487 -18.81 -15.45 -7.68
CA ASP A 487 -19.96 -15.69 -6.80
C ASP A 487 -20.47 -14.36 -6.24
N LEU A 488 -21.75 -14.06 -6.49
CA LEU A 488 -22.45 -12.86 -6.07
C LEU A 488 -23.72 -13.23 -5.28
N ALA A 489 -23.67 -14.30 -4.48
CA ALA A 489 -24.77 -14.82 -3.64
C ALA A 489 -25.44 -13.78 -2.71
N HIS A 490 -24.77 -12.66 -2.43
CA HIS A 490 -25.30 -11.58 -1.59
C HIS A 490 -25.74 -10.33 -2.39
N GLY A 491 -25.89 -10.47 -3.70
CA GLY A 491 -26.13 -9.37 -4.63
C GLY A 491 -24.84 -8.65 -5.00
N VAL A 492 -24.95 -7.75 -5.98
CA VAL A 492 -23.82 -6.98 -6.51
C VAL A 492 -24.23 -5.51 -6.62
N ALA A 493 -23.38 -4.60 -6.15
CA ALA A 493 -23.59 -3.18 -6.42
C ALA A 493 -23.31 -2.92 -7.92
N PRO A 494 -24.06 -2.06 -8.62
CA PRO A 494 -23.83 -1.79 -10.03
C PRO A 494 -22.39 -1.33 -10.32
N ALA A 495 -21.84 -0.50 -9.44
CA ALA A 495 -20.43 -0.11 -9.37
C ALA A 495 -19.47 -1.31 -9.41
N GLN A 496 -19.69 -2.28 -8.51
CA GLN A 496 -18.91 -3.51 -8.45
C GLN A 496 -19.08 -4.35 -9.71
N LEU A 497 -20.30 -4.43 -10.27
CA LEU A 497 -20.55 -5.16 -11.51
C LEU A 497 -19.81 -4.53 -12.70
N THR A 498 -19.78 -3.19 -12.78
CA THR A 498 -19.03 -2.46 -13.80
C THR A 498 -17.54 -2.78 -13.74
N VAL A 499 -16.94 -2.84 -12.53
CA VAL A 499 -15.55 -3.25 -12.36
C VAL A 499 -15.32 -4.69 -12.81
N LEU A 500 -16.20 -5.62 -12.43
CA LEU A 500 -16.09 -7.04 -12.82
C LEU A 500 -16.22 -7.25 -14.33
N VAL A 501 -17.19 -6.58 -14.97
CA VAL A 501 -17.38 -6.62 -16.42
C VAL A 501 -16.18 -5.99 -17.13
N THR A 502 -15.70 -4.84 -16.65
CA THR A 502 -14.52 -4.15 -17.20
C THR A 502 -13.26 -5.02 -17.15
N ALA A 503 -12.96 -5.60 -15.98
CA ALA A 503 -11.83 -6.49 -15.81
C ALA A 503 -11.94 -7.72 -16.73
N THR A 504 -13.14 -8.29 -16.84
CA THR A 504 -13.41 -9.44 -17.72
C THR A 504 -13.18 -9.10 -19.20
N VAL A 505 -13.66 -7.94 -19.66
CA VAL A 505 -13.46 -7.49 -21.05
C VAL A 505 -11.97 -7.26 -21.31
N ASN A 506 -11.29 -6.48 -20.48
CA ASN A 506 -9.88 -6.13 -20.68
C ASN A 506 -8.98 -7.37 -20.68
N THR A 507 -9.17 -8.27 -19.72
CA THR A 507 -8.39 -9.52 -19.65
C THR A 507 -8.78 -10.52 -20.74
N GLY A 508 -10.04 -10.54 -21.17
CA GLY A 508 -10.51 -11.35 -22.29
C GLY A 508 -9.93 -10.88 -23.63
N VAL A 509 -9.79 -9.57 -23.85
CA VAL A 509 -9.11 -9.00 -25.01
C VAL A 509 -7.63 -9.36 -25.01
N ALA A 510 -6.94 -9.13 -23.89
CA ALA A 510 -5.52 -9.51 -23.74
C ALA A 510 -5.29 -11.02 -23.96
N TYR A 511 -6.23 -11.86 -23.51
CA TYR A 511 -6.21 -13.30 -23.77
C TYR A 511 -6.33 -13.60 -25.26
N ALA A 512 -7.30 -13.01 -25.95
CA ALA A 512 -7.49 -13.23 -27.38
C ALA A 512 -6.31 -12.71 -28.22
N GLU A 513 -5.68 -11.60 -27.84
CA GLU A 513 -4.45 -11.09 -28.45
C GLU A 513 -3.27 -12.06 -28.26
N ALA A 514 -3.11 -12.61 -27.06
CA ALA A 514 -2.08 -13.62 -26.80
C ALA A 514 -2.31 -14.92 -27.59
N VAL A 515 -3.56 -15.37 -27.71
CA VAL A 515 -3.91 -16.50 -28.59
C VAL A 515 -3.62 -16.15 -30.05
N ALA A 516 -3.94 -14.92 -30.48
CA ALA A 516 -3.68 -14.45 -31.84
C ALA A 516 -2.18 -14.34 -32.15
N ALA A 517 -1.32 -14.23 -31.14
CA ALA A 517 0.14 -14.17 -31.27
C ALA A 517 0.85 -15.53 -31.22
N LEU A 518 0.12 -16.65 -31.03
CA LEU A 518 0.72 -17.99 -31.09
C LEU A 518 1.43 -18.21 -32.44
N PRO A 519 2.59 -18.89 -32.47
CA PRO A 519 3.39 -19.02 -33.70
C PRO A 519 2.70 -19.75 -34.86
#